data_AF-A0A553ER02-F1
#
_entry.id   AF-A0A553ER02-F1
#
_cell.length_a   1.000
_cell.length_b   1.000
_cell.length_c   1.000
_cell.angle_alpha   90.00
_cell.angle_beta   90.00
_cell.angle_gamma   90.00
#
_symmetry.space_group_name_H-M   'P 1'
#
loop_
_entity.id
_entity.type
_entity.pdbx_description
1 polymer ?
#
loop_
_entity_poly.entity_id
_entity_poly.type
_entity_poly.pdbx_seq_one_letter_code
_entity_poly.pdbx_strand_id
1 'polypeptide(L)'
;MKVKLKYPIFWSSPNDNRVYVFWKEGKTTKLDMLKETNGWKGDIIIDATGTKYIIKCSYMTKWKGIHGFTGMIYYEQEYEDNPESFSLRQLQDQIAERYPKTRWFKEEGWGSRNDFRQTVYGCKTFEELARLFRRPPETLRTRIINWLHPTRKELKMRIESVLFLILYLLVCYLIFEYNN
;
A
#
# COMPACT_ATOMS: atom_id res chain seq x y z
N MET A 1 11.69 19.47 15.94
CA MET A 1 10.42 19.50 16.71
C MET A 1 9.69 18.16 16.73
N LYS A 2 8.90 17.90 17.79
CA LYS A 2 7.91 16.79 17.81
C LYS A 2 6.61 17.24 17.15
N VAL A 3 6.00 16.37 16.34
CA VAL A 3 4.80 16.69 15.56
C VAL A 3 3.76 15.58 15.70
N LYS A 4 2.49 15.97 15.78
CA LYS A 4 1.35 15.04 15.66
C LYS A 4 0.87 15.03 14.21
N LEU A 5 1.32 14.04 13.44
CA LEU A 5 0.98 13.90 12.02
C LEU A 5 -0.51 13.59 11.80
N LYS A 6 -1.06 14.08 10.68
CA LYS A 6 -2.40 13.69 10.22
C LYS A 6 -2.31 12.61 9.14
N TYR A 7 -3.01 11.50 9.34
CA TYR A 7 -2.98 10.35 8.45
C TYR A 7 -4.05 10.47 7.34
N PRO A 8 -3.84 9.88 6.15
CA PRO A 8 -2.66 9.10 5.76
C PRO A 8 -1.41 9.97 5.54
N ILE A 9 -0.24 9.36 5.73
CA ILE A 9 1.05 10.00 5.45
C ILE A 9 1.76 9.29 4.30
N PHE A 10 2.51 10.05 3.51
CA PHE A 10 3.42 9.58 2.49
C PHE A 10 4.84 9.68 3.01
N TRP A 11 5.56 8.57 2.99
CA TRP A 11 6.95 8.48 3.38
C TRP A 11 7.78 8.16 2.15
N SER A 12 8.79 8.98 1.88
CA SER A 12 9.76 8.72 0.82
C SER A 12 11.16 9.06 1.27
N SER A 13 12.15 8.30 0.80
CA SER A 13 13.54 8.68 0.94
C SER A 13 13.98 9.49 -0.28
N PRO A 14 14.80 10.55 -0.14
CA PRO A 14 15.22 11.37 -1.28
C PRO A 14 15.87 10.56 -2.41
N ASN A 15 16.60 9.51 -2.05
CA ASN A 15 17.36 8.63 -2.95
C ASN A 15 16.59 7.37 -3.36
N ASP A 16 15.34 7.22 -2.92
CA ASP A 16 14.49 6.09 -3.27
C ASP A 16 13.31 6.56 -4.14
N ASN A 17 12.96 5.74 -5.12
CA ASN A 17 11.80 5.96 -5.96
C ASN A 17 10.50 5.44 -5.32
N ARG A 18 10.62 4.69 -4.21
CA ARG A 18 9.48 4.17 -3.45
C ARG A 18 8.82 5.28 -2.64
N VAL A 19 7.49 5.20 -2.61
CA VAL A 19 6.64 5.99 -1.73
C VAL A 19 5.84 4.99 -0.90
N TYR A 20 5.98 5.04 0.41
CA TYR A 20 5.21 4.24 1.34
C TYR A 20 4.06 5.07 1.89
N VAL A 21 2.88 4.45 2.00
CA VAL A 21 1.69 5.10 2.54
C VAL A 21 1.31 4.43 3.85
N PHE A 22 1.28 5.22 4.92
CA PHE A 22 0.83 4.76 6.23
C PHE A 22 -0.51 5.39 6.56
N TRP A 23 -1.43 4.59 7.09
CA TRP A 23 -2.79 5.00 7.47
C TRP A 23 -2.98 5.21 8.97
N LYS A 24 -1.96 4.84 9.74
CA LYS A 24 -1.93 4.96 11.19
C LYS A 24 -0.49 5.05 11.65
N GLU A 25 -0.33 5.54 12.87
CA GLU A 25 0.96 5.65 13.50
C GLU A 25 1.60 4.28 13.76
N GLY A 26 2.85 4.14 13.32
CA GLY A 26 3.65 2.93 13.50
C GLY A 26 4.88 3.22 14.36
N LYS A 27 4.77 3.06 15.68
CA LYS A 27 5.86 3.38 16.63
C LYS A 27 6.84 2.23 16.89
N THR A 28 6.83 1.17 16.09
CA THR A 28 7.67 0.00 16.37
C THR A 28 8.48 -0.44 15.17
N THR A 29 9.74 -0.73 15.40
CA THR A 29 10.70 -1.19 14.39
C THR A 29 11.69 -2.18 15.02
N LYS A 30 12.58 -2.76 14.21
CA LYS A 30 13.76 -3.49 14.70
C LYS A 30 14.88 -2.51 15.01
N LEU A 31 15.63 -2.75 16.10
CA LEU A 31 16.75 -1.90 16.49
C LEU A 31 17.81 -1.80 15.38
N ASP A 32 18.11 -2.91 14.71
CA ASP A 32 19.10 -2.94 13.62
C ASP A 32 18.66 -2.05 12.46
N MET A 33 17.38 -2.09 12.09
CA MET A 33 16.83 -1.22 11.04
C MET A 33 16.95 0.26 11.40
N LEU A 34 16.71 0.64 12.67
CA LEU A 34 16.91 2.01 13.12
C LEU A 34 18.37 2.46 12.97
N LYS A 35 19.33 1.57 13.27
CA LYS A 35 20.77 1.84 13.14
C LYS A 35 21.22 1.91 11.68
N GLU A 36 20.86 0.92 10.88
CA GLU A 36 21.21 0.81 9.46
C GLU A 36 20.73 2.02 8.64
N THR A 37 19.56 2.53 8.97
CA THR A 37 18.96 3.70 8.30
C THR A 37 19.38 5.03 8.90
N ASN A 38 20.28 5.03 9.89
CA ASN A 38 20.67 6.21 10.66
C ASN A 38 19.45 7.01 11.15
N GLY A 39 18.46 6.31 11.70
CA GLY A 39 17.21 6.89 12.16
C GLY A 39 16.36 7.53 11.06
N TRP A 40 16.49 7.06 9.82
CA TRP A 40 15.83 7.63 8.62
C TRP A 40 16.04 9.13 8.46
N LYS A 41 17.18 9.65 8.92
CA LYS A 41 17.49 11.07 8.84
C LYS A 41 17.47 11.54 7.38
N GLY A 42 16.76 12.62 7.11
CA GLY A 42 16.59 13.20 5.78
C GLY A 42 15.42 12.62 4.98
N ASP A 43 14.75 11.57 5.46
CA ASP A 43 13.53 11.07 4.83
C ASP A 43 12.41 12.11 4.94
N ILE A 44 11.56 12.11 3.92
CA ILE A 44 10.49 13.09 3.72
C ILE A 44 9.16 12.46 4.07
N ILE A 45 8.43 13.11 4.97
CA ILE A 45 7.06 12.78 5.35
C ILE A 45 6.12 13.88 4.85
N ILE A 46 5.07 13.52 4.15
CA ILE A 46 3.99 14.43 3.77
C ILE A 46 2.71 13.93 4.40
N ASP A 47 2.06 14.75 5.22
CA ASP A 47 0.83 14.38 5.89
C ASP A 47 -0.43 14.67 5.06
N ALA A 48 -1.59 14.24 5.53
CA ALA A 48 -2.86 14.41 4.81
C ALA A 48 -3.28 15.87 4.59
N THR A 49 -2.65 16.82 5.30
CA THR A 49 -2.91 18.27 5.11
C THR A 49 -2.05 18.88 4.02
N GLY A 50 -1.10 18.13 3.46
CA GLY A 50 -0.09 18.67 2.57
C GLY A 50 1.00 19.43 3.31
N THR A 51 1.28 19.06 4.56
CA THR A 51 2.46 19.57 5.27
C THR A 51 3.61 18.58 5.08
N LYS A 52 4.74 19.08 4.59
CA LYS A 52 5.98 18.34 4.40
C LYS A 52 6.89 18.54 5.61
N TYR A 53 7.41 17.42 6.09
CA TYR A 53 8.37 17.33 7.17
C TYR A 53 9.59 16.54 6.72
N ILE A 54 10.77 16.91 7.22
CA ILE A 54 12.01 16.16 7.04
C ILE A 54 12.38 15.56 8.39
N ILE A 55 12.68 14.27 8.42
CA ILE A 55 13.10 13.59 9.65
C ILE A 55 14.50 14.08 10.03
N LYS A 56 14.61 14.73 11.20
CA LYS A 56 15.88 15.17 11.76
C LYS A 56 16.62 14.02 12.43
N CYS A 57 15.89 13.23 13.21
CA CYS A 57 16.38 12.00 13.82
C CYS A 57 15.22 11.11 14.26
N SER A 58 15.51 9.83 14.39
CA SER A 58 14.65 8.87 15.06
C SER A 58 15.46 8.19 16.16
N TYR A 59 14.89 8.04 17.35
CA TYR A 59 15.58 7.45 18.49
C TYR A 59 14.71 6.42 19.21
N MET A 60 15.36 5.40 19.75
CA MET A 60 14.73 4.38 20.55
C MET A 60 14.22 4.98 21.87
N THR A 61 13.00 4.64 22.26
CA THR A 61 12.43 5.05 23.57
C THR A 61 12.40 3.90 24.57
N LYS A 62 12.03 2.70 24.14
CA LYS A 62 11.98 1.50 25.00
C LYS A 62 11.98 0.22 24.17
N TRP A 63 12.31 -0.90 24.82
CA TRP A 63 12.16 -2.23 24.21
C TRP A 63 10.69 -2.59 24.04
N LYS A 64 10.37 -3.32 22.96
CA LYS A 64 9.06 -3.94 22.76
C LYS A 64 9.11 -5.39 23.23
N GLY A 65 8.32 -5.70 24.26
CA GLY A 65 8.28 -7.04 24.87
C GLY A 65 9.40 -7.23 25.89
N ILE A 66 9.74 -8.49 26.18
CA ILE A 66 10.74 -8.87 27.18
C ILE A 66 12.13 -8.45 26.68
N HIS A 67 12.65 -7.34 27.22
CA HIS A 67 14.04 -6.86 27.11
C HIS A 67 14.76 -7.09 25.77
N GLY A 68 14.06 -6.91 24.64
CA GLY A 68 14.69 -6.98 23.32
C GLY A 68 14.97 -8.38 22.79
N PHE A 69 14.39 -9.44 23.37
CA PHE A 69 14.54 -10.81 22.85
C PHE A 69 14.13 -10.92 21.35
N THR A 70 13.18 -10.10 20.92
CA THR A 70 12.73 -10.04 19.51
C THR A 70 13.48 -9.00 18.67
N GLY A 71 14.40 -8.23 19.26
CA GLY A 71 15.08 -7.08 18.63
C GLY A 71 14.15 -5.89 18.33
N MET A 72 12.89 -5.95 18.75
CA MET A 72 11.89 -4.90 18.46
C MET A 72 11.94 -3.79 19.50
N ILE A 73 11.81 -2.55 19.03
CA ILE A 73 11.85 -1.35 19.85
C ILE A 73 10.63 -0.47 19.57
N TYR A 74 10.28 0.35 20.55
CA TYR A 74 9.52 1.56 20.34
C TYR A 74 10.48 2.70 20.02
N TYR A 75 10.09 3.56 19.10
CA TYR A 75 10.87 4.72 18.71
C TYR A 75 9.99 5.96 18.61
N GLU A 76 10.63 7.12 18.72
CA GLU A 76 10.04 8.42 18.43
C GLU A 76 10.86 9.13 17.35
N GLN A 77 10.23 10.11 16.72
CA GLN A 77 10.83 10.87 15.63
C GLN A 77 10.74 12.35 15.95
N GLU A 78 11.81 13.05 15.60
CA GLU A 78 11.84 14.50 15.54
C GLU A 78 12.03 14.94 14.10
N TYR A 79 11.35 16.02 13.76
CA TYR A 79 11.37 16.65 12.45
C TYR A 79 12.20 17.92 12.49
N GLU A 80 12.64 18.39 11.34
CA GLU A 80 13.20 19.74 11.21
C GLU A 80 12.16 20.80 11.60
N ASP A 81 12.64 21.96 12.06
CA ASP A 81 11.78 22.99 12.69
C ASP A 81 11.02 23.86 11.67
N ASN A 82 11.27 23.67 10.37
CA ASN A 82 10.69 24.43 9.28
C ASN A 82 9.81 23.51 8.40
N PRO A 83 8.56 23.23 8.80
CA PRO A 83 7.64 22.47 7.96
C PRO A 83 7.27 23.31 6.73
N GLU A 84 7.21 22.67 5.58
CA GLU A 84 6.89 23.32 4.31
C GLU A 84 5.47 22.94 3.87
N SER A 85 4.76 23.87 3.25
CA SER A 85 3.53 23.51 2.53
C SER A 85 3.91 22.78 1.24
N PHE A 86 3.23 21.67 0.99
CA PHE A 86 3.45 20.80 -0.15
C PHE A 86 2.11 20.49 -0.80
N SER A 87 1.92 21.02 -2.00
CA SER A 87 0.65 20.87 -2.72
C SER A 87 0.41 19.43 -3.16
N LEU A 88 -0.87 19.07 -3.31
CA LEU A 88 -1.26 17.79 -3.90
C LEU A 88 -0.62 17.61 -5.28
N ARG A 89 -0.52 18.68 -6.07
CA ARG A 89 0.05 18.63 -7.40
C ARG A 89 1.54 18.26 -7.38
N GLN A 90 2.32 18.87 -6.49
CA GLN A 90 3.74 18.52 -6.33
C GLN A 90 3.91 17.04 -5.94
N LEU A 91 3.06 16.53 -5.04
CA LEU A 91 3.10 15.12 -4.66
C LEU A 91 2.71 14.19 -5.81
N GLN A 92 1.69 14.56 -6.58
CA GLN A 92 1.29 13.84 -7.78
C GLN A 92 2.41 13.80 -8.81
N ASP A 93 3.05 14.93 -9.10
CA ASP A 93 4.17 15.03 -10.04
C ASP A 93 5.33 14.13 -9.58
N GLN A 94 5.69 14.18 -8.29
CA GLN A 94 6.76 13.34 -7.72
C GLN A 94 6.43 11.84 -7.82
N ILE A 95 5.21 11.43 -7.48
CA ILE A 95 4.76 10.04 -7.57
C ILE A 95 4.71 9.57 -9.03
N ALA A 96 4.13 10.37 -9.92
CA ALA A 96 4.00 10.12 -11.35
C ALA A 96 5.35 9.91 -12.05
N GLU A 97 6.39 10.57 -11.54
CA GLU A 97 7.75 10.46 -12.07
C GLU A 97 8.53 9.28 -11.45
N ARG A 98 8.52 9.16 -10.12
CA ARG A 98 9.38 8.22 -9.39
C ARG A 98 8.79 6.81 -9.32
N TYR A 99 7.53 6.68 -8.95
CA TYR A 99 6.93 5.37 -8.65
C TYR A 99 7.01 4.36 -9.82
N PRO A 100 6.80 4.76 -11.10
CA PRO A 100 6.93 3.85 -12.23
C PRO A 100 8.33 3.31 -12.52
N LYS A 101 9.36 3.85 -11.85
CA LYS A 101 10.74 3.34 -11.91
C LYS A 101 10.97 2.16 -10.95
N THR A 102 10.04 1.92 -10.02
CA THR A 102 10.15 0.83 -9.03
C THR A 102 9.77 -0.53 -9.62
N ARG A 103 10.27 -1.62 -9.03
CA ARG A 103 9.81 -2.98 -9.38
C ARG A 103 8.33 -3.20 -9.00
N TRP A 104 7.88 -2.58 -7.92
CA TRP A 104 6.51 -2.68 -7.40
C TRP A 104 5.48 -2.17 -8.39
N PHE A 105 5.81 -1.17 -9.20
CA PHE A 105 4.95 -0.73 -10.30
C PHE A 105 4.56 -1.88 -11.24
N LYS A 106 5.48 -2.81 -11.51
CA LYS A 106 5.20 -4.00 -12.33
C LYS A 106 4.41 -5.06 -11.54
N GLU A 107 4.77 -5.28 -10.28
CA GLU A 107 4.17 -6.30 -9.41
C GLU A 107 2.72 -5.97 -9.04
N GLU A 108 2.38 -4.69 -8.87
CA GLU A 108 1.03 -4.21 -8.58
C GLU A 108 0.07 -4.26 -9.79
N GLY A 109 0.57 -4.70 -10.95
CA GLY A 109 -0.27 -4.92 -12.12
C GLY A 109 -0.77 -3.65 -12.80
N TRP A 110 -0.08 -2.52 -12.62
CA TRP A 110 -0.37 -1.30 -13.37
C TRP A 110 -0.20 -1.56 -14.87
N GLY A 111 -1.27 -1.33 -15.63
CA GLY A 111 -1.33 -1.65 -17.06
C GLY A 111 -0.31 -0.88 -17.89
N SER A 112 -0.34 0.45 -17.79
CA SER A 112 0.61 1.34 -18.46
C SER A 112 1.03 2.51 -17.58
N ARG A 113 2.17 3.13 -17.90
CA ARG A 113 2.64 4.35 -17.23
C ARG A 113 1.69 5.53 -17.45
N ASN A 114 1.02 5.59 -18.60
CA ASN A 114 0.08 6.65 -18.91
C ASN A 114 -1.20 6.52 -18.08
N ASP A 115 -1.77 5.32 -17.96
CA ASP A 115 -2.95 5.06 -17.14
C ASP A 115 -2.67 5.37 -15.67
N PHE A 116 -1.49 4.99 -15.18
CA PHE A 116 -1.04 5.33 -13.83
C PHE A 116 -0.98 6.84 -13.63
N ARG A 117 -0.32 7.58 -14.53
CA ARG A 117 -0.23 9.04 -14.45
C ARG A 117 -1.61 9.70 -14.47
N GLN A 118 -2.50 9.28 -15.37
CA GLN A 118 -3.87 9.78 -15.43
C GLN A 118 -4.62 9.52 -14.12
N THR A 119 -4.48 8.32 -13.54
CA THR A 119 -5.10 7.97 -12.26
C THR A 119 -4.56 8.84 -11.13
N VAL A 120 -3.23 9.01 -11.05
CA VAL A 120 -2.57 9.84 -10.04
C VAL A 120 -3.04 11.29 -10.13
N TYR A 121 -3.05 11.88 -11.33
CA TYR A 121 -3.51 13.26 -11.54
C TYR A 121 -5.02 13.45 -11.40
N GLY A 122 -5.80 12.36 -11.50
CA GLY A 122 -7.25 12.36 -11.27
C GLY A 122 -7.64 12.48 -9.80
N CYS A 123 -6.74 12.17 -8.87
CA CYS A 123 -6.99 12.32 -7.43
C CYS A 123 -7.15 13.80 -7.05
N LYS A 124 -8.17 14.11 -6.25
CA LYS A 124 -8.49 15.47 -5.79
C LYS A 124 -8.03 15.74 -4.37
N THR A 125 -7.68 14.68 -3.62
CA THR A 125 -7.22 14.78 -2.23
C THR A 125 -6.03 13.86 -1.97
N PHE A 126 -5.26 14.18 -0.90
CA PHE A 126 -4.20 13.31 -0.41
C PHE A 126 -4.72 11.91 -0.03
N GLU A 127 -5.93 11.83 0.51
CA GLU A 127 -6.55 10.55 0.87
C GLU A 127 -6.87 9.69 -0.36
N GLU A 128 -7.42 10.30 -1.42
CA GLU A 128 -7.68 9.59 -2.68
C GLU A 128 -6.37 9.07 -3.29
N LEU A 129 -5.33 9.89 -3.29
CA LEU A 129 -4.01 9.50 -3.77
C LEU A 129 -3.42 8.34 -2.94
N ALA A 130 -3.55 8.41 -1.61
CA ALA A 130 -3.11 7.37 -0.69
C ALA A 130 -3.83 6.03 -0.92
N ARG A 131 -5.11 6.06 -1.34
CA ARG A 131 -5.89 4.82 -1.62
C ARG A 131 -5.32 4.01 -2.77
N LEU A 132 -4.68 4.65 -3.75
CA LEU A 132 -4.06 3.95 -4.89
C LEU A 132 -3.01 2.92 -4.44
N PHE A 133 -2.30 3.21 -3.35
CA PHE A 133 -1.25 2.33 -2.80
C PHE A 133 -1.80 1.24 -1.86
N ARG A 134 -3.09 1.31 -1.50
CA ARG A 134 -3.76 0.25 -0.72
C ARG A 134 -4.43 -0.78 -1.61
N ARG A 135 -5.01 -0.32 -2.72
CA ARG A 135 -5.65 -1.12 -3.76
C ARG A 135 -5.39 -0.41 -5.08
N PRO A 136 -4.42 -0.87 -5.89
CA PRO A 136 -4.29 -0.39 -7.25
C PRO A 136 -5.65 -0.55 -7.95
N PRO A 137 -6.13 0.42 -8.74
CA PRO A 137 -7.34 0.26 -9.51
C PRO A 137 -7.20 -0.97 -10.42
N GLU A 138 -8.24 -1.80 -10.47
CA GLU A 138 -8.30 -2.90 -11.43
C GLU A 138 -8.34 -2.33 -12.85
N THR A 139 -7.20 -2.35 -13.53
CA THR A 139 -7.13 -2.04 -14.96
C THR A 139 -7.83 -3.14 -15.76
N LEU A 140 -8.28 -2.82 -16.98
CA LEU A 140 -8.83 -3.82 -17.91
C LEU A 140 -7.90 -5.02 -18.07
N ARG A 141 -6.59 -4.78 -18.10
CA ARG A 141 -5.58 -5.84 -18.16
C ARG A 141 -5.55 -6.70 -16.90
N THR A 142 -5.61 -6.11 -15.70
CA THR A 142 -5.68 -6.88 -14.44
C THR A 142 -6.99 -7.65 -14.34
N ARG A 143 -8.10 -7.13 -14.87
CA ARG A 143 -9.36 -7.87 -14.99
C ARG A 143 -9.24 -9.07 -15.92
N ILE A 144 -8.62 -8.90 -17.09
CA ILE A 144 -8.39 -9.99 -18.05
C ILE A 144 -7.46 -11.05 -17.44
N ILE A 145 -6.38 -10.64 -16.77
CA ILE A 145 -5.44 -11.56 -16.11
C ILE A 145 -6.13 -12.31 -14.96
N ASN A 146 -6.89 -11.63 -14.10
CA ASN A 146 -7.64 -12.27 -13.01
C ASN A 146 -8.73 -13.19 -13.55
N TRP A 147 -9.30 -12.88 -14.71
CA TRP A 147 -10.27 -13.74 -15.39
C TRP A 147 -9.62 -15.00 -15.97
N LEU A 148 -8.45 -14.87 -16.61
CA LEU A 148 -7.67 -15.98 -17.20
C LEU A 148 -6.97 -16.85 -16.14
N HIS A 149 -6.50 -16.26 -15.05
CA HIS A 149 -5.79 -16.91 -13.95
C HIS A 149 -6.46 -16.59 -12.60
N PRO A 150 -7.62 -17.21 -12.32
CA PRO A 150 -8.32 -16.99 -11.05
C PRO A 150 -7.46 -17.45 -9.88
N THR A 151 -7.62 -16.78 -8.73
CA THR A 151 -6.92 -17.17 -7.51
C THR A 151 -7.32 -18.58 -7.07
N ARG A 152 -6.44 -19.30 -6.35
CA ARG A 152 -6.71 -20.69 -5.91
C ARG A 152 -8.03 -20.83 -5.13
N LYS A 153 -8.43 -19.78 -4.40
CA LYS A 153 -9.70 -19.73 -3.63
C LYS A 153 -10.91 -19.56 -4.55
N GLU A 154 -10.82 -18.67 -5.55
CA GLU A 154 -11.88 -18.49 -6.54
C GLU A 154 -12.02 -19.70 -7.46
N LEU A 155 -10.91 -20.30 -7.89
CA LEU A 155 -10.91 -21.54 -8.66
C LEU A 155 -11.62 -22.66 -7.88
N LYS A 156 -11.32 -22.78 -6.58
CA LYS A 156 -11.99 -23.75 -5.70
C LYS A 156 -13.50 -23.50 -5.63
N MET A 157 -13.94 -22.25 -5.40
CA MET A 157 -15.38 -21.92 -5.38
C MET A 157 -16.07 -22.18 -6.73
N ARG A 158 -15.40 -21.89 -7.85
CA ARG A 158 -15.93 -22.16 -9.19
C ARG A 158 -16.08 -23.67 -9.44
N ILE A 159 -15.07 -24.47 -9.08
CA ILE A 159 -15.14 -25.93 -9.20
C ILE A 159 -16.25 -26.50 -8.33
N GLU A 160 -16.34 -26.08 -7.06
CA GLU A 160 -17.41 -26.51 -6.14
C GLU A 160 -18.79 -26.16 -6.68
N SER A 161 -18.96 -24.96 -7.25
CA SER A 161 -20.23 -24.52 -7.85
C SER A 161 -20.61 -25.34 -9.09
N VAL A 162 -19.65 -25.66 -9.95
CA VAL A 162 -19.88 -26.49 -11.15
C VAL A 162 -20.24 -27.93 -10.75
N LEU A 163 -19.52 -28.52 -9.79
CA LEU A 163 -19.83 -29.85 -9.27
C LEU A 163 -21.23 -29.91 -8.66
N PHE A 164 -21.61 -28.88 -7.90
CA PHE A 164 -22.96 -28.76 -7.34
C PHE A 164 -24.03 -28.70 -8.44
N LEU A 165 -23.80 -27.92 -9.50
CA LEU A 165 -24.71 -27.82 -10.65
C LEU A 165 -24.87 -29.15 -11.39
N ILE A 166 -23.77 -29.87 -11.63
CA ILE A 166 -23.80 -31.19 -12.26
C ILE A 166 -24.60 -32.17 -11.39
N LEU A 167 -24.36 -32.18 -10.08
CA LEU A 167 -25.07 -33.06 -9.15
C LEU A 167 -26.58 -32.73 -9.10
N TYR A 168 -26.92 -31.44 -9.07
CA TYR A 168 -28.31 -30.97 -9.10
C TYR A 168 -29.02 -31.41 -10.39
N LEU A 169 -28.38 -31.23 -11.55
CA LEU A 169 -28.96 -31.66 -12.83
C LEU A 169 -29.13 -33.18 -12.93
N LEU A 170 -28.19 -33.97 -12.39
CA LEU A 170 -28.33 -35.42 -12.29
C LEU A 170 -29.51 -35.83 -11.41
N VAL A 171 -29.69 -35.17 -10.27
CA VAL A 171 -30.85 -35.40 -9.39
C VAL A 171 -32.15 -35.03 -10.10
N CYS A 172 -32.20 -33.89 -10.77
CA CYS A 172 -33.37 -33.51 -11.58
C CYS A 172 -33.66 -34.53 -12.68
N TYR A 173 -32.64 -35.01 -13.39
CA TYR A 173 -32.78 -36.02 -14.43
C TYR A 173 -33.35 -37.34 -13.86
N LEU A 174 -32.81 -37.83 -12.74
CA LEU A 174 -33.29 -39.04 -12.07
C LEU A 174 -34.73 -38.90 -11.56
N ILE A 175 -35.11 -37.74 -11.02
CA ILE A 175 -36.48 -37.47 -10.57
C ILE A 175 -37.45 -37.43 -11.75
N PHE A 176 -37.04 -36.86 -12.89
CA PHE A 176 -37.88 -36.82 -14.09
C PHE A 176 -37.99 -38.19 -14.78
N GLU A 177 -36.92 -38.99 -14.79
CA GLU A 177 -36.90 -40.34 -15.36
C GLU A 177 -37.69 -41.35 -14.48
N TYR A 178 -37.72 -41.14 -13.15
CA TYR A 178 -38.51 -41.97 -12.22
C TYR A 178 -40.01 -41.65 -12.22
N ASN A 179 -40.41 -40.47 -12.70
CA ASN A 179 -41.81 -40.03 -12.78
C ASN A 179 -42.43 -40.22 -14.18
N ASN A 180 -41.74 -40.93 -15.09
CA ASN A 180 -42.18 -41.27 -16.44
C ASN A 180 -42.28 -42.80 -16.58
#